data_AF-A0A6I5WNW3-F1
#
_entry.id   AF-A0A6I5WNW3-F1
#
_cell.length_a   1.000
_cell.length_b   1.000
_cell.length_c   1.000
_cell.angle_alpha   90.00
_cell.angle_beta   90.00
_cell.angle_gamma   90.00
#
_symmetry.space_group_name_H-M   'P 1'
#
loop_
_entity.id
_entity.type
_entity.pdbx_description
1 polymer ?
#
loop_
_entity_poly.entity_id
_entity_poly.type
_entity_poly.pdbx_seq_one_letter_code
_entity_poly.pdbx_strand_id
1 'polypeptide(L)' 'MKLSITKKTVLIVAMLSAVTTTYAAMGFLIREEVSGTNKICYYDVLESTRTINVPSYSVCPVSHNF' A
#
# COMPACT_ATOMS: atom_id res chain seq x y z
N MET A 1 26.70 39.22 -15.31
CA MET A 1 25.59 38.29 -15.62
C MET A 1 26.01 36.84 -15.30
N LYS A 2 25.81 36.34 -14.08
CA LYS A 2 26.07 34.91 -13.73
C LYS A 2 25.01 34.34 -12.77
N LEU A 3 23.81 34.93 -12.76
CA LEU A 3 22.73 34.58 -11.82
C LEU A 3 21.68 33.61 -12.41
N SER A 4 21.77 33.27 -13.69
CA SER A 4 20.74 32.47 -14.40
C SER A 4 21.04 30.96 -14.46
N ILE A 5 22.31 30.57 -14.56
CA ILE A 5 22.72 29.16 -14.68
C ILE A 5 22.53 28.40 -13.35
N THR A 6 22.79 29.04 -12.22
CA THR A 6 22.67 28.45 -10.88
C THR A 6 21.22 28.20 -10.46
N LYS A 7 20.26 29.00 -10.93
CA LYS A 7 18.82 28.79 -10.65
C LYS A 7 18.26 27.56 -11.35
N LYS A 8 18.68 27.30 -12.60
CA LYS A 8 18.21 26.15 -13.38
C LYS A 8 18.72 24.82 -12.83
N THR A 9 19.97 24.75 -12.37
CA THR A 9 20.52 23.54 -11.74
C THR A 9 19.90 23.25 -10.37
N VAL A 10 19.62 24.27 -9.55
CA VAL A 10 18.92 24.07 -8.26
C VAL A 10 17.51 23.50 -8.46
N LEU A 11 16.79 23.96 -9.49
CA LEU A 11 15.46 23.44 -9.84
C LEU A 11 15.47 21.97 -10.25
N ILE A 12 16.51 21.53 -10.97
CA ILE A 12 16.66 20.13 -11.39
C ILE A 12 16.97 19.24 -10.17
N VAL A 13 17.89 19.67 -9.29
CA VAL A 13 18.24 18.92 -8.08
C VAL A 13 17.03 18.79 -7.13
N ALA A 14 16.18 19.81 -7.03
CA ALA A 14 14.97 19.78 -6.22
C ALA A 14 13.91 18.76 -6.72
N MET A 15 13.87 18.47 -8.02
CA MET A 15 12.96 17.47 -8.59
C MET A 15 13.45 16.03 -8.37
N LEU A 16 14.76 15.79 -8.35
CA LEU A 16 15.32 14.45 -8.11
C LEU A 16 15.14 13.97 -6.66
N SER A 17 14.93 14.87 -5.69
CA SER A 17 14.66 14.49 -4.29
C SER A 17 13.23 14.00 -4.03
N ALA A 18 12.33 14.04 -5.01
CA ALA A 18 10.92 13.71 -4.84
C ALA A 18 10.54 12.26 -5.22
N VAL A 19 11.52 11.36 -5.38
CA VAL A 19 11.21 9.93 -5.64
C VAL A 19 10.64 9.28 -4.37
N THR A 20 9.31 9.27 -4.27
CA THR A 20 8.60 8.48 -3.26
C THR A 20 8.44 7.06 -3.77
N THR A 21 9.03 6.09 -3.06
CA THR A 21 8.78 4.67 -3.33
C THR A 21 7.40 4.30 -2.75
N THR A 22 6.39 4.18 -3.61
CA THR A 22 5.10 3.59 -3.21
C THR A 22 5.25 2.07 -3.19
N TYR A 23 5.40 1.47 -2.01
CA TYR A 23 5.35 0.02 -1.88
C TYR A 23 3.88 -0.42 -1.85
N ALA A 24 3.41 -1.04 -2.93
CA ALA A 24 2.13 -1.75 -2.91
C ALA A 24 2.33 -3.06 -2.12
N ALA A 25 1.72 -3.17 -0.95
CA ALA A 25 1.88 -4.33 -0.09
C ALA A 25 0.79 -5.35 -0.43
N MET A 26 1.13 -6.32 -1.28
CA MET A 26 0.19 -7.40 -1.60
C MET A 26 0.09 -8.38 -0.43
N GLY A 27 -1.13 -8.64 -0.01
CA GLY A 27 -1.47 -9.65 0.98
C GLY A 27 -2.10 -10.88 0.38
N PHE A 28 -1.80 -12.05 0.95
CA PHE A 28 -2.41 -13.33 0.58
C PHE A 28 -3.24 -13.89 1.72
N LEU A 29 -4.45 -14.35 1.40
CA LEU A 29 -5.40 -14.83 2.39
C LEU A 29 -4.83 -16.08 3.11
N ILE A 30 -4.81 -16.04 4.44
CA ILE A 30 -4.32 -17.14 5.28
C ILE A 30 -5.42 -17.79 6.12
N ARG A 31 -6.43 -17.02 6.55
CA ARG A 31 -7.59 -17.57 7.28
C ARG A 31 -8.81 -16.66 7.17
N GLU A 32 -9.98 -17.24 7.40
CA GLU A 32 -11.25 -16.53 7.50
C GLU A 32 -11.91 -16.85 8.85
N GLU A 33 -12.62 -15.89 9.42
CA GLU A 33 -13.40 -16.08 10.64
C GLU A 33 -14.73 -15.34 10.54
N VAL A 34 -15.85 -16.06 10.72
CA VAL A 34 -17.17 -15.44 10.72
C VAL A 34 -17.52 -14.96 12.12
N SER A 35 -17.88 -13.69 12.24
CA SER A 35 -18.32 -13.05 13.48
C SER A 35 -19.63 -12.29 13.23
N GLY A 36 -20.75 -12.93 13.60
CA GLY A 36 -22.09 -12.42 13.35
C GLY A 36 -22.39 -12.25 11.85
N THR A 37 -22.69 -11.01 11.44
CA THR A 37 -22.96 -10.65 10.04
C THR A 37 -21.71 -10.29 9.23
N ASN A 38 -20.53 -10.31 9.87
CA ASN A 38 -19.26 -10.02 9.24
C ASN A 38 -18.40 -11.28 9.15
N LYS A 39 -17.47 -11.26 8.20
CA LYS A 39 -16.37 -12.19 8.07
C LYS A 39 -15.07 -11.40 8.10
N ILE A 40 -14.17 -11.81 8.98
CA ILE A 40 -12.83 -11.26 9.11
C ILE A 40 -11.91 -12.09 8.21
N CYS A 41 -11.28 -11.44 7.25
CA CYS A 41 -10.33 -12.05 6.32
C CYS A 41 -8.93 -11.66 6.76
N TYR A 42 -8.09 -12.63 7.12
CA TYR A 42 -6.72 -12.39 7.55
C TYR A 42 -5.75 -12.67 6.41
N TYR A 43 -4.80 -11.77 6.20
CA TYR A 43 -3.81 -11.84 5.13
C TYR A 43 -2.41 -11.79 5.70
N ASP A 44 -1.50 -12.54 5.11
CA ASP A 44 -0.06 -12.34 5.27
C ASP A 44 0.43 -11.28 4.29
N VAL A 45 1.03 -10.22 4.82
CA VAL A 45 1.54 -9.05 4.11
C VAL A 45 2.96 -8.79 4.58
N LEU A 46 3.97 -9.24 3.84
CA LEU A 46 5.39 -9.05 4.20
C LEU A 46 5.69 -9.47 5.64
N GLU A 47 5.27 -10.68 6.03
CA GLU A 47 5.41 -11.25 7.40
C GLU A 47 4.57 -10.53 8.47
N SER A 48 3.66 -9.65 8.08
CA SER A 48 2.69 -8.99 8.96
C SER A 48 1.28 -9.49 8.68
N THR A 49 0.53 -9.83 9.72
CA THR A 49 -0.89 -10.16 9.57
C THR A 49 -1.73 -8.90 9.48
N ARG A 50 -2.49 -8.74 8.39
CA ARG A 50 -3.49 -7.68 8.20
C ARG A 50 -4.87 -8.26 8.04
N THR A 51 -5.90 -7.47 8.33
CA THR A 51 -7.28 -7.91 8.24
C THR A 51 -8.14 -6.94 7.45
N ILE A 52 -9.12 -7.47 6.73
CA ILE A 52 -10.26 -6.71 6.22
C ILE A 52 -11.55 -7.40 6.65
N ASN A 53 -12.62 -6.62 6.77
CA ASN A 53 -13.94 -7.13 7.10
C ASN A 53 -14.82 -7.08 5.86
N VAL A 54 -15.48 -8.18 5.57
CA VAL A 54 -16.45 -8.31 4.48
C VAL A 54 -17.77 -8.87 5.03
N PRO A 55 -18.92 -8.71 4.33
CA PRO A 55 -20.16 -9.35 4.74
C PRO A 55 -20.01 -10.87 4.88
N SER A 56 -20.71 -11.50 5.83
CA SER A 56 -20.55 -12.94 6.11
C SER A 56 -20.87 -13.85 4.92
N TYR A 57 -21.79 -13.42 4.04
CA TYR A 57 -22.16 -14.14 2.82
C TYR A 57 -21.16 -13.97 1.67
N SER A 58 -20.21 -13.04 1.81
CA SER A 58 -19.21 -12.79 0.78
C SER A 58 -17.98 -13.66 0.96
N VAL A 59 -17.27 -13.88 -0.15
CA VAL A 59 -16.03 -14.64 -0.18
C VAL A 59 -14.88 -13.67 0.09
N CYS A 60 -13.94 -14.04 0.96
CA CYS A 60 -12.74 -13.22 1.12
C CYS A 60 -11.92 -13.27 -0.18
N PRO A 61 -11.44 -12.12 -0.68
CA PRO A 61 -10.46 -12.12 -1.76
C PRO A 61 -9.28 -13.03 -1.43
N VAL A 62 -8.81 -13.81 -2.41
CA VAL A 62 -7.60 -14.64 -2.24
C VAL A 62 -6.34 -13.79 -2.07
N SER A 63 -6.37 -12.55 -2.58
CA SER A 63 -5.31 -11.55 -2.43
C SER A 63 -5.91 -10.15 -2.29
N HIS A 64 -5.25 -9.28 -1.54
CA HIS A 64 -5.67 -7.90 -1.33
C HIS A 64 -4.47 -6.94 -1.36
N ASN A 65 -4.65 -5.75 -1.95
CA ASN A 65 -3.62 -4.71 -1.99
C ASN A 65 -3.81 -3.78 -0.77
N PHE A 66 -2.82 -3.77 0.13
CA PHE A 66 -2.81 -3.00 1.38
C PHE A 66 -2.00 -1.70 1.28
#